data_AF-A0A3P1T1E1-F1
#
_entry.id   AF-A0A3P1T1E1-F1
#
_cell.length_a   1.000
_cell.length_b   1.000
_cell.length_c   1.000
_cell.angle_alpha   90.00
_cell.angle_beta   90.00
_cell.angle_gamma   90.00
#
_symmetry.space_group_name_H-M   'P 1'
#
loop_
_entity.id
_entity.type
_entity.pdbx_description
1 polymer ?
#
loop_
_entity_poly.entity_id
_entity_poly.type
_entity_poly.pdbx_seq_one_letter_code
_entity_poly.pdbx_strand_id
1 'polypeptide(L)'
;MQVLAEAGESGIGVKKLARHVFNASNSFFEPVSFDDVYKYVQAFIHRNSKGTEALLICTGQRGRYRLNPNSVQYKQLMLNFNDNDKEEVVEQSNDLSPSLF
;
A
#
# COMPACT_ATOMS: atom_id res chain seq x y z
N MET A 1 -4.34 -7.05 -0.25
CA MET A 1 -3.31 -5.99 -0.23
C MET A 1 -1.91 -6.55 0.08
N GLN A 2 -1.73 -7.45 1.05
CA GLN A 2 -0.42 -8.08 1.36
C GLN A 2 0.35 -8.59 0.14
N VAL A 3 -0.30 -9.37 -0.72
CA VAL A 3 0.31 -9.92 -1.95
C VAL A 3 0.90 -8.84 -2.88
N LEU A 4 0.29 -7.65 -2.92
CA LEU A 4 0.80 -6.54 -3.72
C LEU A 4 1.97 -5.81 -3.04
N ALA A 5 2.00 -5.79 -1.70
CA ALA A 5 3.11 -5.25 -0.93
C ALA A 5 4.35 -6.18 -1.02
N GLU A 6 4.14 -7.49 -0.89
CA GLU A 6 5.20 -8.52 -1.02
C GLU A 6 5.82 -8.57 -2.43
N ALA A 7 5.04 -8.24 -3.47
CA ALA A 7 5.53 -8.22 -4.84
C ALA A 7 6.59 -7.13 -5.12
N GLY A 8 6.68 -6.12 -4.24
CA GLY A 8 7.65 -5.04 -4.32
C GLY A 8 7.68 -4.33 -5.68
N GLU A 9 8.88 -3.95 -6.12
CA GLU A 9 9.08 -3.23 -7.38
C GLU A 9 8.78 -4.07 -8.63
N SER A 10 8.94 -5.39 -8.54
CA SER A 10 8.69 -6.30 -9.66
C SER A 10 7.20 -6.37 -10.05
N GLY A 11 6.31 -6.00 -9.10
CA GLY A 11 4.87 -6.09 -9.24
C GLY A 11 4.37 -7.52 -9.41
N ILE A 12 3.06 -7.66 -9.59
CA ILE A 12 2.41 -8.94 -9.76
C ILE A 12 1.47 -8.93 -10.97
N GLY A 13 1.43 -10.04 -11.69
CA GLY A 13 0.50 -10.22 -12.80
C GLY A 13 -0.94 -10.39 -12.34
N VAL A 14 -1.90 -9.84 -13.09
CA VAL A 14 -3.34 -9.88 -12.75
C VAL A 14 -3.83 -11.30 -12.45
N LYS A 15 -3.47 -12.28 -13.28
CA LYS A 15 -3.88 -13.69 -13.10
C LYS A 15 -3.32 -14.31 -11.83
N LYS A 16 -2.07 -13.98 -11.47
CA LYS A 16 -1.44 -14.47 -10.24
C LYS A 16 -2.11 -13.83 -9.02
N LEU A 17 -2.38 -12.52 -9.07
CA LEU A 17 -3.13 -11.83 -8.03
C LEU A 17 -4.53 -12.42 -7.82
N ALA A 18 -5.29 -12.63 -8.89
CA ALA A 18 -6.62 -13.25 -8.83
C ALA A 18 -6.57 -14.66 -8.24
N ARG A 19 -5.51 -15.42 -8.50
CA ARG A 19 -5.33 -16.75 -7.89
C ARG A 19 -5.10 -16.68 -6.40
N HIS A 20 -4.31 -15.72 -5.92
CA HIS A 20 -4.15 -15.50 -4.49
C HIS A 20 -5.46 -15.11 -3.82
N VAL A 21 -6.23 -14.20 -4.43
CA VAL A 21 -7.54 -13.79 -3.91
C VAL A 21 -8.47 -15.00 -3.86
N PHE A 22 -8.56 -15.77 -4.96
CA PHE A 22 -9.39 -16.97 -5.03
C PHE A 22 -9.02 -17.98 -3.95
N ASN A 23 -7.73 -18.27 -3.78
CA ASN A 23 -7.27 -19.22 -2.76
C ASN A 23 -7.57 -18.74 -1.33
N ALA A 24 -7.63 -17.42 -1.11
CA ALA A 24 -7.94 -16.85 0.19
C ALA A 24 -9.46 -16.72 0.46
N SER A 25 -10.27 -16.52 -0.58
CA SER A 25 -11.71 -16.30 -0.48
C SER A 25 -12.54 -17.55 -0.67
N ASN A 26 -12.04 -18.54 -1.42
CA ASN A 26 -12.77 -19.76 -1.70
C ASN A 26 -12.74 -20.67 -0.47
N SER A 27 -13.85 -20.71 0.26
CA SER A 27 -14.02 -21.54 1.44
C SER A 27 -15.06 -22.63 1.19
N PHE A 28 -15.11 -23.63 2.06
CA PHE A 28 -16.11 -24.70 1.95
C PHE A 28 -17.57 -24.19 2.03
N PHE A 29 -17.80 -23.15 2.83
CA PHE A 29 -19.14 -22.59 3.07
C PHE A 29 -19.53 -21.50 2.07
N GLU A 30 -18.56 -20.94 1.36
CA GLU A 30 -18.77 -19.89 0.37
C GLU A 30 -17.90 -20.17 -0.87
N PRO A 31 -18.35 -21.09 -1.73
CA PRO A 31 -17.64 -21.41 -2.95
C PRO A 31 -17.75 -20.23 -3.93
N VAL A 32 -16.61 -19.72 -4.36
CA VAL A 32 -16.54 -18.60 -5.32
C VAL A 32 -16.00 -19.13 -6.64
N SER A 33 -16.46 -18.62 -7.79
CA SER A 33 -15.87 -19.00 -9.07
C SER A 33 -14.58 -18.22 -9.33
N PHE A 34 -13.57 -18.87 -9.94
CA PHE A 34 -12.33 -18.18 -10.30
C PHE A 34 -12.58 -17.06 -11.31
N ASP A 35 -13.56 -17.22 -12.22
CA ASP A 35 -13.88 -16.22 -13.23
C ASP A 35 -14.45 -14.93 -12.61
N ASP A 36 -15.31 -15.07 -11.60
CA ASP A 36 -15.85 -13.92 -10.87
C ASP A 36 -14.78 -13.19 -10.07
N VAL A 37 -13.88 -13.94 -9.41
CA VAL A 37 -12.72 -13.35 -8.73
C VAL A 37 -11.82 -12.63 -9.73
N TYR A 38 -11.57 -13.23 -10.90
CA TYR A 38 -10.73 -12.62 -11.92
C TYR A 38 -11.33 -11.31 -12.45
N LYS A 39 -12.64 -11.29 -12.76
CA LYS A 39 -13.36 -10.08 -13.17
C LYS A 39 -13.33 -9.01 -12.08
N TYR A 40 -13.55 -9.40 -10.83
CA TYR A 40 -13.47 -8.50 -9.69
C TYR A 40 -12.08 -7.85 -9.57
N VAL A 41 -11.02 -8.66 -9.66
CA VAL A 41 -9.63 -8.16 -9.59
C VAL A 41 -9.32 -7.25 -10.78
N GLN A 42 -9.79 -7.57 -11.99
CA GLN A 42 -9.62 -6.68 -13.14
C GLN A 42 -10.31 -5.32 -12.92
N ALA A 43 -11.55 -5.32 -12.43
CA ALA A 43 -12.28 -4.10 -12.13
C ALA A 43 -11.59 -3.28 -11.02
N PHE A 44 -11.11 -3.95 -9.97
CA PHE A 44 -10.33 -3.33 -8.91
C PHE A 44 -9.08 -2.64 -9.46
N ILE A 45 -8.29 -3.34 -10.28
CA ILE A 45 -7.08 -2.76 -10.87
C ILE A 45 -7.44 -1.56 -11.75
N HIS A 46 -8.45 -1.70 -12.61
CA HIS A 46 -8.84 -0.62 -13.53
C HIS A 46 -9.33 0.64 -12.81
N ARG A 47 -9.97 0.51 -11.64
CA ARG A 47 -10.40 1.64 -10.81
C ARG A 47 -9.23 2.31 -10.10
N ASN A 48 -8.26 1.50 -9.65
CA ASN A 48 -7.18 1.93 -8.77
C ASN A 48 -5.86 2.24 -9.48
N SER A 49 -5.80 2.11 -10.82
CA SER A 49 -4.63 2.43 -11.64
C SER A 49 -4.75 3.72 -12.46
N LYS A 50 -5.86 4.48 -12.29
CA LYS A 50 -6.11 5.72 -13.03
C LYS A 50 -5.69 6.94 -12.22
N GLY A 51 -4.94 7.84 -12.86
CA GLY A 51 -4.55 9.14 -12.31
C GLY A 51 -3.19 9.14 -11.62
N THR A 52 -2.75 10.34 -11.23
CA THR A 52 -1.41 10.59 -10.66
C THR A 52 -1.28 10.08 -9.22
N GLU A 53 -2.39 10.05 -8.47
CA GLU A 53 -2.45 9.54 -7.09
C GLU A 53 -2.97 8.10 -6.98
N ALA A 54 -3.04 7.40 -8.13
CA ALA A 54 -3.50 6.03 -8.20
C ALA A 54 -2.78 5.13 -7.18
N LEU A 55 -3.54 4.23 -6.56
CA LEU A 55 -3.01 3.22 -5.64
C LEU A 55 -2.06 2.24 -6.33
N LEU A 56 -2.28 1.98 -7.62
CA LEU A 56 -1.54 0.99 -8.39
C LEU A 56 -0.83 1.63 -9.58
N ILE A 57 0.40 1.18 -9.84
CA ILE A 57 1.20 1.58 -11.00
C ILE A 57 1.57 0.35 -11.84
N CYS A 58 1.58 0.50 -13.16
CA CYS A 58 2.06 -0.51 -14.09
C CYS A 58 3.60 -0.56 -14.09
N THR A 59 4.20 -1.73 -13.93
CA THR A 59 5.67 -1.89 -13.79
C THR A 59 6.42 -1.92 -15.13
N GLY A 60 5.89 -1.29 -16.17
CA GLY A 60 6.46 -1.28 -17.53
C GLY A 60 6.23 -2.58 -18.33
N GLN A 61 5.85 -3.67 -17.68
CA GLN A 61 5.43 -4.91 -18.32
C GLN A 61 3.91 -5.02 -18.36
N ARG A 62 3.36 -5.40 -19.53
CA ARG A 62 1.92 -5.48 -19.74
C ARG A 62 1.25 -6.42 -18.73
N GLY A 63 0.26 -5.89 -18.00
CA GLY A 63 -0.55 -6.68 -17.08
C GLY A 63 0.10 -6.97 -15.73
N ARG A 64 1.19 -6.27 -15.37
CA ARG A 64 1.81 -6.33 -14.05
C ARG A 64 1.64 -5.01 -13.30
N TYR A 65 1.23 -5.12 -12.05
CA TYR A 65 0.90 -3.98 -11.20
C TYR A 65 1.61 -4.06 -9.87
N ARG A 66 2.00 -2.91 -9.32
CA ARG A 66 2.54 -2.75 -7.97
C ARG A 66 1.84 -1.60 -7.24
N LEU A 67 2.02 -1.53 -5.92
CA LEU A 67 1.54 -0.39 -5.13
C LEU A 67 2.34 0.87 -5.44
N ASN A 68 1.66 2.00 -5.43
CA ASN A 68 2.26 3.32 -5.55
C ASN A 68 2.76 3.80 -4.18
N PRO A 69 4.08 3.88 -3.94
CA PRO A 69 4.61 4.37 -2.66
C PRO A 69 4.26 5.85 -2.41
N ASN A 70 3.95 6.61 -3.46
CA ASN A 70 3.59 8.01 -3.36
C ASN A 70 2.10 8.24 -3.10
N SER A 71 1.26 7.21 -3.22
CA SER A 71 -0.19 7.35 -2.99
C SER A 71 -0.49 7.58 -1.51
N VAL A 72 -1.30 8.59 -1.21
CA VAL A 72 -1.80 8.87 0.16
C VAL A 72 -2.53 7.65 0.72
N GLN A 73 -3.34 6.98 -0.10
CA GLN A 73 -4.11 5.80 0.30
C GLN A 73 -3.20 4.62 0.65
N TYR A 74 -2.07 4.45 -0.05
CA TYR A 74 -1.08 3.42 0.31
C TYR A 74 -0.42 3.72 1.66
N LYS A 75 -0.04 4.99 1.89
CA LYS A 75 0.57 5.43 3.15
C LYS A 75 -0.36 5.26 4.35
N GLN A 76 -1.66 5.50 4.19
CA GLN A 76 -2.66 5.30 5.26
C GLN A 76 -2.82 3.83 5.67
N LEU A 77 -2.61 2.90 4.74
CA LEU A 77 -2.76 1.46 5.00
C LEU A 77 -1.49 0.83 5.60
N MET A 78 -0.36 1.51 5.54
CA MET A 78 0.92 1.02 6.06
C MET A 78 1.17 1.58 7.46
N LEU A 79 1.47 0.69 8.40
CA LEU A 79 2.02 1.09 9.70
C LEU A 79 3.50 1.43 9.50
N ASN A 80 3.81 2.72 9.53
CA ASN A 80 5.19 3.19 9.51
C ASN A 80 5.76 3.11 10.93
N PHE A 81 6.52 2.05 11.24
CA PHE A 81 7.23 1.90 12.51
C PHE A 81 8.61 2.59 12.51
N ASN A 82 8.82 3.57 11.62
CA ASN A 82 10.00 4.41 11.73
C ASN A 82 9.80 5.30 12.95
N ASP A 83 10.47 4.98 14.06
CA ASP A 83 10.66 5.84 15.25
C ASP A 83 11.50 7.09 14.92
N ASN A 84 11.16 7.77 13.83
CA ASN A 84 11.75 9.02 13.40
C ASN A 84 10.71 10.13 13.46
N ASP A 85 9.86 10.07 14.50
CA ASP A 85 9.31 11.26 15.10
C ASP A 85 10.50 12.04 15.66
N LYS A 86 11.22 12.75 14.78
CA LYS A 86 12.10 13.82 15.20
C LYS A 86 11.16 14.88 15.76
N GLU A 87 10.92 14.79 17.06
CA GLU A 87 10.51 15.92 17.86
C GLU A 87 11.40 17.09 17.44
N GLU A 88 10.81 18.12 16.84
CA GLU A 88 11.47 19.39 16.68
C GLU A 88 11.75 19.90 18.10
N VAL A 89 12.98 19.64 18.58
CA VAL A 89 13.48 20.30 19.78
C VAL A 89 13.63 21.77 19.40
N VAL A 90 12.59 22.54 19.67
CA VAL A 90 12.67 23.99 19.71
C VAL A 90 13.58 24.31 20.90
N GLU A 91 14.88 24.44 20.64
CA GLU A 91 15.81 25.05 21.59
C GLU A 91 15.43 26.52 21.75
N GLN A 92 14.53 26.80 22.69
CA GLN A 92 14.49 28.08 23.39
C GLN A 92 15.29 27.90 24.68
N SER A 93 16.61 28.06 24.57
CA SER A 93 17.47 28.31 25.72
C SER A 93 17.08 29.66 26.33
N ASN A 94 16.09 29.65 27.22
CA ASN A 94 15.91 30.75 28.16
C ASN A 94 17.02 30.64 29.20
N ASP A 95 18.08 31.42 29.01
CA ASP A 95 19.10 31.68 30.02
C ASP A 95 18.47 32.39 31.23
N LEU A 96 17.85 31.62 32.13
CA LEU A 96 17.55 32.08 33.48
C LEU A 96 18.72 31.68 34.38
N SER A 97 19.83 32.40 34.22
CA SER A 97 20.85 32.47 35.26
C SER A 97 20.26 33.26 36.44
N PRO A 98 20.04 32.67 37.63
CA PRO A 98 19.59 33.45 38.77
C PRO A 98 20.78 34.30 39.26
N SER A 99 20.64 35.61 39.21
CA SER A 99 21.61 36.53 39.82
C SER A 99 21.54 36.39 41.34
N LEU A 100 22.61 35.90 41.95
CA LEU A 100 22.82 35.93 43.41
C LEU A 100 23.55 37.23 43.78
N PHE A 101 22.79 38.31 43.95
CA PHE A 101 23.14 39.46 44.80
C PHE A 101 21.86 40.06 45.38
#